data_AF-A0A7V5UEH5-F1
#
_entry.id   AF-A0A7V5UEH5-F1
#
_cell.length_a   1.000
_cell.length_b   1.000
_cell.length_c   1.000
_cell.angle_alpha   90.00
_cell.angle_beta   90.00
_cell.angle_gamma   90.00
#
_symmetry.space_group_name_H-M   'P 1'
#
loop_
_entity.id
_entity.type
_entity.pdbx_description
1 polymer ?
#
loop_
_entity_poly.entity_id
_entity_poly.type
_entity_poly.pdbx_seq_one_letter_code
_entity_poly.pdbx_strand_id
1 'polypeptide(L)' 'LHWVLLDYIDVVVHIFDNETREFYAIERLWADAKMEFITDEES' A
#
# COMPACT_ATOMS: atom_id res chain seq x y z
N LEU A 1 -11.68 10.53 5.24
CA LEU A 1 -10.78 9.44 5.68
C LEU A 1 -9.57 9.52 4.77
N HIS A 2 -8.42 9.92 5.31
CA HIS A 2 -7.21 10.23 4.52
C HIS A 2 -6.21 9.05 4.47
N TRP A 3 -6.31 8.15 5.47
CA TRP A 3 -5.57 6.89 5.54
C TRP A 3 -6.41 5.85 6.29
N VAL A 4 -6.52 4.65 5.72
CA VAL A 4 -7.10 3.47 6.38
C VAL A 4 -6.05 2.37 6.44
N LEU A 5 -5.91 1.76 7.62
CA LEU A 5 -5.02 0.64 7.89
C LEU A 5 -5.87 -0.61 8.15
N LEU A 6 -5.56 -1.71 7.47
CA LEU A 6 -6.15 -3.02 7.72
C LEU A 6 -5.04 -4.00 8.10
N ASP A 7 -5.18 -4.66 9.25
CA ASP A 7 -4.22 -5.62 9.77
C ASP A 7 -4.87 -7.02 9.83
N TYR A 8 -4.28 -7.96 9.09
CA TYR A 8 -4.71 -9.36 9.00
C TYR A 8 -3.65 -10.32 9.53
N ILE A 9 -2.74 -9.87 10.41
CA ILE A 9 -1.62 -10.64 11.00
C ILE A 9 -0.54 -10.98 9.96
N ASP A 10 -0.90 -11.71 8.90
CA ASP A 10 0.01 -12.13 7.84
C ASP A 10 0.20 -11.04 6.76
N VAL A 11 -0.80 -10.17 6.61
CA VAL A 11 -0.84 -9.11 5.58
C VAL A 11 -1.33 -7.81 6.20
N VAL A 12 -0.67 -6.70 5.87
CA VAL A 12 -1.07 -5.34 6.27
C VAL A 12 -1.35 -4.51 5.02
N VAL A 13 -2.54 -3.94 4.93
CA VAL A 13 -2.98 -3.12 3.79
C VAL A 13 -3.07 -1.67 4.21
N HIS A 14 -2.43 -0.79 3.44
CA HIS A 14 -2.48 0.65 3.63
C HIS A 14 -3.25 1.29 2.46
N ILE A 15 -4.40 1.90 2.75
CA ILE A 15 -5.20 2.63 1.78
C ILE A 15 -4.99 4.12 2.04
N PHE A 16 -4.33 4.80 1.10
CA PHE A 16 -4.02 6.23 1.18
C PHE A 16 -4.83 7.02 0.16
N ASP A 17 -5.17 8.26 0.51
CA ASP A 17 -5.46 9.26 -0.53
C ASP A 17 -4.15 9.71 -1.24
N ASN A 18 -4.28 10.35 -2.40
CA ASN A 18 -3.13 10.72 -3.22
C ASN A 18 -2.15 11.67 -2.51
N GLU A 19 -2.64 12.67 -1.79
CA GLU A 19 -1.79 13.68 -1.11
C GLU A 19 -1.02 13.03 0.06
N THR A 20 -1.69 12.18 0.82
CA THR A 20 -1.14 11.44 1.94
C THR A 20 -0.10 10.43 1.48
N ARG A 21 -0.34 9.75 0.36
CA ARG A 21 0.63 8.81 -0.23
C ARG A 21 1.94 9.51 -0.59
N GLU A 22 1.86 10.68 -1.23
CA GLU A 22 3.04 11.47 -1.60
C GLU A 22 3.79 12.01 -0.37
N PHE A 23 3.06 12.46 0.66
CA PHE A 23 3.65 13.00 1.88
C PHE A 23 4.42 11.94 2.68
N TYR A 24 3.82 10.76 2.90
CA TYR A 24 4.44 9.71 3.71
C TYR A 24 5.44 8.84 2.94
N ALA A 25 5.26 8.69 1.61
CA ALA A 25 6.17 7.99 0.70
C ALA A 25 6.68 6.65 1.25
N ILE A 26 5.77 5.86 1.85
CA ILE A 26 6.09 4.61 2.57
C ILE A 26 6.69 3.57 1.63
N GLU A 27 6.47 3.67 0.33
CA GLU A 27 7.13 2.87 -0.70
C GLU A 27 8.66 2.92 -0.59
N ARG A 28 9.23 4.03 -0.10
CA ARG A 28 10.68 4.14 0.13
C ARG A 28 11.17 3.24 1.26
N LEU A 29 10.35 3.02 2.29
CA LEU A 29 10.70 2.13 3.41
C LEU A 29 10.76 0.67 2.96
N TRP A 30 9.94 0.31 1.97
CA TRP A 30 9.83 -1.04 1.43
C TRP A 30 10.54 -1.21 0.08
N ALA A 31 11.39 -0.25 -0.32
CA ALA A 31 12.01 -0.23 -1.64
C ALA A 31 12.91 -1.45 -1.92
N ASP A 32 13.48 -2.05 -0.86
CA ASP A 32 14.31 -3.25 -0.95
C ASP A 32 13.51 -4.56 -0.97
N ALA A 33 12.19 -4.51 -0.74
CA ALA A 33 11.34 -5.69 -0.76
C ALA A 33 10.95 -6.06 -2.20
N LYS A 34 10.65 -7.35 -2.41
CA LYS A 34 10.15 -7.82 -3.71
C LYS A 34 8.77 -7.21 -3.99
N MET A 35 8.69 -6.41 -5.05
CA MET A 35 7.44 -5.82 -5.52
C MET A 35 6.80 -6.69 -6.60
N GLU A 36 5.50 -6.94 -6.46
CA GLU A 36 4.67 -7.64 -7.44
C GLU A 36 3.49 -6.73 -7.80
N PHE A 37 3.24 -6.56 -9.10
CA PHE A 37 2.11 -5.79 -9.60
C PHE A 37 0.96 -6.75 -9.90
N ILE A 38 -0.13 -6.61 -9.14
CA ILE A 38 -1.34 -7.38 -9.37
C ILE A 38 -2.18 -6.62 -10.40
N THR A 39 -2.32 -7.20 -11.59
CA THR A 39 -3.34 -6.77 -12.56
C THR A 39 -4.66 -7.42 -12.18
N ASP A 40 -5.76 -6.68 -12.25
CA ASP A 40 -7.09 -7.30 -12.23
C ASP A 40 -7.19 -8.22 -13.45
N GLU A 41 -7.07 -9.53 -13.24
CA GLU A 41 -7.61 -10.51 -14.17
C GLU A 41 -9.13 -10.46 -14.00
N GLU A 42 -9.84 -9.95 -15.01
CA GLU A 42 -11.31 -9.92 -15.03
C GLU A 42 -11.84 -11.30 -14.61
N SER A 43 -12.57 -11.32 -13.49
CA SER A 43 -13.21 -12.52 -12.93
C SER A 43 -14.38 -13.00 -13.78
#